data_AF-A0A7Y5VS49-F1
#
_entry.id   AF-A0A7Y5VS49-F1
#
_cell.length_a   1.000
_cell.length_b   1.000
_cell.length_c   1.000
_cell.angle_alpha   90.00
_cell.angle_beta   90.00
_cell.angle_gamma   90.00
#
_symmetry.space_group_name_H-M   'P 1'
#
loop_
_entity.id
_entity.type
_entity.pdbx_description
1 polymer ?
#
loop_
_entity_poly.entity_id
_entity_poly.type
_entity_poly.pdbx_seq_one_letter_code
_entity_poly.pdbx_strand_id
1 'polypeptide(L)'
;LIGAHLAGAAIERSMLGAAHACANPLTARFGVVHGVAVGLMLPHVVRFNGDGDANPYADLWRDAGELAARLDAMLVAARLPRRLSEIGVPPAALPELAMQAARQWTAQFNPRPVREAECLAIYRAAAGDQ
;
A
#
# COMPACT_ATOMS: atom_id res chain seq x y z
N LEU A 1 3.05 16.76 -14.48
CA LEU A 1 3.48 17.49 -13.26
C LEU A 1 2.32 18.03 -12.42
N ILE A 2 1.23 18.57 -13.00
CA ILE A 2 0.08 19.10 -12.24
C ILE A 2 -0.51 18.06 -11.26
N GLY A 3 -0.75 16.83 -11.70
CA GLY A 3 -1.27 15.77 -10.82
C GLY A 3 -0.36 15.46 -9.62
N ALA A 4 0.96 15.42 -9.84
CA ALA A 4 1.92 15.21 -8.75
C ALA A 4 1.97 16.39 -7.77
N HIS A 5 1.84 17.63 -8.27
CA HIS A 5 1.76 18.82 -7.44
C HIS A 5 0.51 18.80 -6.53
N LEU A 6 -0.66 18.50 -7.10
CA LEU A 6 -1.90 18.39 -6.34
C LEU A 6 -1.86 17.25 -5.31
N ALA A 7 -1.25 16.11 -5.68
CA ALA A 7 -1.04 15.00 -4.74
C ALA A 7 -0.14 15.41 -3.57
N GLY A 8 0.94 16.15 -3.81
CA GLY A 8 1.79 16.69 -2.75
C GLY A 8 1.03 17.62 -1.80
N ALA A 9 0.24 18.56 -2.35
CA ALA A 9 -0.59 19.46 -1.54
C ALA A 9 -1.66 18.71 -0.72
N ALA A 10 -2.19 17.59 -1.23
CA ALA A 10 -3.10 16.74 -0.47
C ALA A 10 -2.39 16.04 0.70
N ILE A 11 -1.19 15.48 0.47
CA ILE A 11 -0.38 14.80 1.50
C ILE A 11 -0.08 15.73 2.67
N GLU A 12 0.24 17.01 2.42
CA GLU A 12 0.49 17.99 3.47
C GLU A 12 -0.72 18.21 4.40
N ARG A 13 -1.94 17.96 3.92
CA ARG A 13 -3.19 18.14 4.67
C ARG A 13 -3.73 16.85 5.27
N SER A 14 -3.59 15.72 4.59
CA SER A 14 -4.15 14.43 5.00
C SER A 14 -3.14 13.53 5.71
N MET A 15 -1.85 13.85 5.63
CA MET A 15 -0.76 12.90 5.87
C MET A 15 -0.82 11.71 4.90
N LEU A 16 -0.24 10.58 5.30
CA LEU A 16 -0.07 9.36 4.51
C LEU A 16 -0.94 8.23 5.08
N GLY A 17 -0.48 6.98 4.99
CA GLY A 17 -1.23 5.82 5.49
C GLY A 17 -0.45 4.52 5.37
N ALA A 18 -1.19 3.40 5.36
CA ALA A 18 -0.59 2.06 5.37
C ALA A 18 0.27 1.75 4.13
N ALA A 19 -0.01 2.36 2.96
CA ALA A 19 0.78 2.14 1.75
C ALA A 19 2.23 2.60 1.92
N HIS A 20 2.45 3.79 2.49
CA HIS A 20 3.81 4.26 2.82
C HIS A 20 4.39 3.48 4.00
N ALA A 21 3.57 3.16 5.00
CA ALA A 21 4.02 2.37 6.15
C ALA A 21 4.59 1.01 5.72
N CYS A 22 3.97 0.34 4.74
CA CYS A 22 4.46 -0.92 4.19
C CYS A 22 5.59 -0.73 3.17
N ALA A 23 5.63 0.37 2.43
CA ALA A 23 6.70 0.62 1.46
C ALA A 23 8.07 0.89 2.10
N ASN A 24 8.10 1.55 3.26
CA ASN A 24 9.35 1.95 3.92
C ASN A 24 10.24 0.74 4.31
N PRO A 25 9.73 -0.32 4.97
CA PRO A 25 10.52 -1.52 5.25
C PRO A 25 11.07 -2.22 4.00
N LEU A 26 10.30 -2.25 2.91
CA LEU A 26 10.75 -2.82 1.62
C LEU A 26 11.93 -2.04 1.06
N THR A 27 11.84 -0.71 1.10
CA THR A 27 12.93 0.18 0.66
C THR A 27 14.18 -0.04 1.53
N ALA A 28 14.02 -0.07 2.85
CA ALA A 28 15.13 -0.14 3.80
C ALA A 28 15.85 -1.50 3.79
N ARG A 29 15.13 -2.62 3.68
CA ARG A 29 15.72 -3.97 3.75
C ARG A 29 16.11 -4.56 2.41
N PHE A 30 15.36 -4.24 1.35
CA PHE A 30 15.49 -4.89 0.05
C PHE A 30 15.96 -3.93 -1.05
N GLY A 31 16.22 -2.66 -0.74
CA GLY A 31 16.71 -1.67 -1.71
C GLY A 31 15.71 -1.33 -2.81
N VAL A 32 14.42 -1.62 -2.58
CA VAL A 32 13.35 -1.35 -3.55
C VAL A 32 13.17 0.15 -3.71
N VAL A 33 13.13 0.66 -4.94
CA VAL A 33 12.87 2.08 -5.20
C VAL A 33 11.53 2.48 -4.57
N HIS A 34 11.53 3.55 -3.77
CA HIS A 34 10.39 3.90 -2.92
C HIS A 34 9.05 4.01 -3.68
N GLY A 35 9.03 4.69 -4.84
CA GLY A 35 7.81 4.80 -5.65
C GLY A 35 7.31 3.46 -6.20
N VAL A 36 8.22 2.51 -6.46
CA VAL A 36 7.88 1.14 -6.86
C VAL A 36 7.25 0.39 -5.68
N ALA A 37 7.83 0.52 -4.48
CA ALA A 37 7.29 -0.10 -3.28
C ALA A 37 5.90 0.47 -2.91
N VAL A 38 5.72 1.79 -2.96
CA VAL A 38 4.40 2.43 -2.73
C VAL A 38 3.39 1.97 -3.79
N GLY A 39 3.79 1.99 -5.06
CA GLY A 39 2.94 1.55 -6.17
C GLY A 39 2.44 0.13 -5.99
N LEU A 40 3.35 -0.81 -5.69
CA LEU A 40 3.01 -2.22 -5.45
C LEU A 40 2.06 -2.40 -4.26
N MET A 41 2.31 -1.72 -3.13
CA MET A 41 1.49 -1.91 -1.93
C MET A 41 0.11 -1.23 -2.00
N LEU A 42 -0.04 -0.17 -2.80
CA LEU A 42 -1.23 0.68 -2.81
C LEU A 42 -2.53 -0.08 -3.17
N PRO A 43 -2.62 -0.90 -4.24
CA PRO A 43 -3.82 -1.67 -4.55
C PRO A 43 -4.25 -2.58 -3.39
N HIS A 44 -3.31 -3.21 -2.68
CA HIS A 44 -3.61 -4.11 -1.56
C HIS A 44 -4.13 -3.33 -0.33
N VAL A 45 -3.56 -2.15 -0.07
CA VAL A 45 -4.03 -1.26 0.99
C VAL A 45 -5.43 -0.71 0.68
N VAL A 46 -5.71 -0.36 -0.58
CA VAL A 46 -7.04 0.10 -1.00
C VAL A 46 -8.09 -0.99 -0.78
N ARG A 47 -7.79 -2.24 -1.15
CA ARG A 47 -8.68 -3.38 -0.85
C ARG A 47 -8.92 -3.55 0.64
N PHE A 48 -7.84 -3.56 1.44
CA PHE A 48 -7.95 -3.67 2.89
C PHE A 48 -8.79 -2.54 3.51
N ASN A 49 -8.61 -1.30 3.05
CA ASN A 49 -9.38 -0.17 3.56
C ASN A 49 -10.85 -0.21 3.12
N GLY A 50 -11.15 -0.80 1.97
CA GLY A 50 -12.50 -0.96 1.43
C GLY A 50 -13.31 -2.11 2.04
N ASP A 51 -12.66 -3.06 2.71
CA ASP A 51 -13.27 -4.23 3.36
C ASP A 51 -13.87 -3.90 4.76
N GLY A 52 -13.90 -2.62 5.15
CA GLY A 52 -14.54 -2.17 6.39
C GLY A 52 -16.01 -1.75 6.19
N ASP A 53 -16.65 -1.29 7.27
CA ASP A 53 -18.07 -0.89 7.28
C ASP A 53 -18.40 0.28 6.33
N ALA A 54 -17.41 1.11 6.01
CA ALA A 54 -17.54 2.24 5.10
C ALA A 54 -16.37 2.28 4.12
N ASN A 55 -16.67 2.55 2.84
CA ASN A 55 -15.65 2.79 1.83
C ASN A 55 -15.06 4.21 2.02
N PRO A 56 -13.80 4.36 2.49
CA PRO A 56 -13.20 5.68 2.70
C PRO A 56 -12.89 6.40 1.39
N TYR A 57 -13.04 5.73 0.25
CA TYR A 57 -12.80 6.27 -1.08
C TYR A 57 -14.09 6.67 -1.80
N ALA A 58 -15.27 6.61 -1.17
CA ALA A 58 -16.56 6.77 -1.84
C ALA A 58 -16.69 8.03 -2.71
N ASP A 59 -16.09 9.15 -2.29
CA ASP A 59 -16.08 10.42 -3.03
C ASP A 59 -15.19 10.38 -4.28
N LEU A 60 -14.17 9.52 -4.28
CA LEU A 60 -13.26 9.29 -5.41
C LEU A 60 -13.76 8.16 -6.32
N TRP A 61 -14.21 7.06 -5.72
CA TRP A 61 -14.68 5.87 -6.40
C TRP A 61 -15.64 5.08 -5.50
N ARG A 62 -16.80 4.71 -6.05
CA ARG A 62 -17.88 4.05 -5.30
C ARG A 62 -17.47 2.69 -4.73
N ASP A 63 -16.65 1.94 -5.47
CA ASP A 63 -16.18 0.60 -5.11
C ASP A 63 -14.65 0.56 -4.93
N ALA A 64 -14.17 0.22 -3.74
CA ALA A 64 -12.73 0.18 -3.46
C ALA A 64 -12.01 -0.93 -4.24
N GLY A 65 -12.67 -2.05 -4.53
CA GLY A 65 -12.12 -3.14 -5.33
C GLY A 65 -11.89 -2.73 -6.78
N GLU A 66 -12.83 -2.00 -7.39
CA GLU A 66 -12.66 -1.41 -8.72
C GLU A 66 -11.53 -0.37 -8.75
N LEU A 67 -11.43 0.48 -7.72
CA LEU A 67 -10.31 1.42 -7.60
C LEU A 67 -8.97 0.69 -7.53
N ALA A 68 -8.88 -0.37 -6.73
CA ALA A 68 -7.68 -1.21 -6.64
C ALA A 68 -7.35 -1.88 -7.98
N ALA A 69 -8.34 -2.41 -8.70
CA ALA A 69 -8.16 -2.99 -10.03
C ALA A 69 -7.66 -1.95 -11.05
N ARG A 70 -8.14 -0.70 -10.96
CA ARG A 70 -7.67 0.40 -11.80
C ARG A 70 -6.22 0.77 -11.51
N LEU A 71 -5.81 0.78 -10.24
CA LEU A 71 -4.42 0.97 -9.84
C LEU A 71 -3.53 -0.17 -10.36
N ASP A 72 -3.99 -1.42 -10.26
CA ASP A 72 -3.28 -2.57 -10.83
C ASP A 72 -3.09 -2.42 -12.35
N ALA A 73 -4.12 -1.97 -13.08
CA ALA A 73 -4.01 -1.72 -14.50
C ALA A 73 -2.98 -0.62 -14.83
N MET A 74 -2.85 0.41 -13.98
CA MET A 74 -1.81 1.43 -14.11
C MET A 74 -0.41 0.85 -13.89
N LEU A 75 -0.22 -0.03 -12.90
CA LEU A 75 1.05 -0.72 -12.67
C LEU A 75 1.44 -1.59 -13.87
N VAL A 76 0.47 -2.33 -14.45
CA VAL A 76 0.69 -3.11 -15.68
C VAL A 76 1.12 -2.20 -16.84
N ALA A 77 0.40 -1.10 -17.08
CA ALA A 77 0.73 -0.16 -18.14
C ALA A 77 2.12 0.47 -17.95
N ALA A 78 2.51 0.73 -16.71
CA ALA A 78 3.81 1.27 -16.34
C ALA A 78 4.93 0.20 -16.27
N ARG A 79 4.60 -1.09 -16.48
CA ARG A 79 5.53 -2.24 -16.34
C ARG A 79 6.19 -2.30 -14.96
N LEU A 80 5.41 -2.00 -13.92
CA LEU A 80 5.83 -2.06 -12.53
C LEU A 80 5.42 -3.41 -11.89
N PRO A 81 6.20 -3.91 -10.93
CA PRO A 81 5.89 -5.14 -10.22
C PRO A 81 4.60 -4.98 -9.40
N ARG A 82 3.86 -6.09 -9.27
CA ARG A 82 2.59 -6.14 -8.54
C ARG A 82 2.59 -7.17 -7.41
N ARG A 83 3.62 -8.01 -7.33
CA ARG A 83 3.80 -9.03 -6.29
C ARG A 83 5.15 -8.88 -5.62
N LEU A 84 5.20 -9.19 -4.33
CA LEU A 84 6.43 -9.16 -3.53
C LEU A 84 7.53 -10.08 -4.08
N SER A 85 7.15 -11.20 -4.72
CA SER A 85 8.09 -12.11 -5.36
C SER A 85 8.81 -11.49 -6.57
N GLU A 86 8.18 -10.56 -7.30
CA GLU A 86 8.78 -9.86 -8.44
C GLU A 86 9.90 -8.89 -8.03
N ILE A 87 9.92 -8.50 -6.74
CA ILE A 87 10.96 -7.63 -6.15
C ILE A 87 11.89 -8.40 -5.19
N GLY A 88 11.87 -9.74 -5.23
CA GLY A 88 12.80 -10.58 -4.48
C GLY A 88 12.54 -10.66 -2.96
N VAL A 89 11.33 -10.34 -2.51
CA VAL A 89 10.97 -10.41 -1.08
C VAL A 89 10.43 -11.81 -0.76
N PRO A 90 11.10 -12.59 0.12
CA PRO A 90 10.66 -13.94 0.45
C PRO A 90 9.49 -13.93 1.45
N PRO A 91 8.56 -14.92 1.40
CA PRO A 91 7.46 -15.03 2.36
C PRO A 91 7.89 -15.06 3.84
N ALA A 92 9.08 -15.62 4.11
CA ALA A 92 9.66 -15.65 5.45
C ALA A 92 9.96 -14.26 6.04
N ALA A 93 10.10 -13.22 5.21
CA ALA A 93 10.35 -11.85 5.67
C ALA A 93 9.08 -11.08 6.07
N LEU A 94 7.88 -11.57 5.69
CA LEU A 94 6.63 -10.82 5.88
C LEU A 94 6.31 -10.50 7.35
N PRO A 95 6.51 -11.41 8.33
CA PRO A 95 6.25 -11.08 9.74
C PRO A 95 7.10 -9.90 10.22
N GLU A 96 8.40 -9.88 9.88
CA GLU A 96 9.29 -8.79 10.30
C GLU A 96 8.95 -7.48 9.58
N LEU A 97 8.64 -7.54 8.29
CA LEU A 97 8.17 -6.39 7.51
C LEU A 97 6.88 -5.80 8.09
N ALA A 98 5.95 -6.65 8.55
CA ALA A 98 4.70 -6.24 9.19
C ALA A 98 4.94 -5.54 10.53
N MET A 99 5.80 -6.10 11.38
CA MET A 99 6.20 -5.46 12.64
C MET A 99 6.83 -4.08 12.39
N GLN A 100 7.72 -3.97 11.39
CA GLN A 100 8.36 -2.70 11.03
C GLN A 100 7.36 -1.67 10.46
N ALA A 101 6.42 -2.13 9.63
CA ALA A 101 5.38 -1.29 9.05
C ALA A 101 4.43 -0.73 10.11
N ALA A 102 4.02 -1.56 11.08
CA ALA A 102 3.14 -1.13 12.18
C ALA A 102 3.77 -0.07 13.10
N ARG A 103 5.11 0.04 13.12
CA ARG A 103 5.85 1.08 13.86
C ARG A 103 6.06 2.37 13.08
N GLN A 104 5.70 2.42 11.79
CA GLN A 104 5.81 3.64 11.00
C GLN A 104 4.76 4.65 11.49
N TRP A 105 5.17 5.89 11.73
CA TRP A 105 4.26 6.96 12.14
C TRP A 105 3.11 7.18 11.14
N THR A 106 3.37 6.97 9.84
CA THR A 106 2.36 7.08 8.77
C THR A 106 1.21 6.09 8.91
N ALA A 107 1.42 4.95 9.59
CA ALA A 107 0.38 3.95 9.82
C ALA A 107 -0.79 4.50 10.67
N GLN A 108 -0.50 5.49 11.53
CA GLN A 108 -1.48 6.08 12.45
C GLN A 108 -2.54 6.94 11.74
N PHE A 109 -2.28 7.36 10.49
CA PHE A 109 -3.17 8.21 9.69
C PHE A 109 -4.00 7.39 8.68
N ASN A 110 -3.87 6.06 8.66
CA ASN A 110 -4.66 5.23 7.79
C ASN A 110 -6.15 5.24 8.23
N PRO A 111 -7.13 5.35 7.31
CA PRO A 111 -8.55 5.50 7.66
C PRO A 111 -9.11 4.28 8.41
N ARG A 112 -8.53 3.10 8.19
CA ARG A 112 -8.77 1.89 8.98
C ARG A 112 -7.57 1.66 9.90
N PRO A 113 -7.76 1.42 11.21
CA PRO A 113 -6.64 1.11 12.10
C PRO A 113 -5.80 -0.07 11.58
N VAL A 114 -4.49 0.12 11.54
CA VAL A 114 -3.53 -0.92 11.13
C VAL A 114 -2.55 -1.22 12.26
N ARG A 115 -2.50 -2.47 12.69
CA ARG A 115 -1.46 -3.02 13.56
C ARG A 115 -0.69 -4.08 12.78
N GLU A 116 0.22 -4.76 13.47
CA GLU A 116 1.07 -5.80 12.88
C GLU A 116 0.26 -6.88 12.14
N ALA A 117 -0.87 -7.31 12.71
CA ALA A 117 -1.73 -8.31 12.09
C ALA A 117 -2.32 -7.84 10.75
N GLU A 118 -2.80 -6.60 10.67
CA GLU A 118 -3.34 -6.02 9.44
C GLU A 118 -2.23 -5.77 8.42
N CYS A 119 -1.07 -5.25 8.84
CA CYS A 119 0.09 -5.11 7.96
C CYS A 119 0.51 -6.47 7.38
N LEU A 120 0.52 -7.54 8.19
CA LEU A 120 0.83 -8.89 7.73
C LEU A 120 -0.19 -9.40 6.73
N ALA A 121 -1.49 -9.15 6.95
CA ALA A 121 -2.53 -9.50 5.99
C ALA A 121 -2.34 -8.78 4.65
N ILE A 122 -2.02 -7.47 4.68
CA ILE A 122 -1.72 -6.68 3.48
C ILE A 122 -0.49 -7.25 2.74
N TYR A 123 0.58 -7.58 3.45
CA TYR A 123 1.77 -8.20 2.85
C TYR A 123 1.49 -9.59 2.24
N ARG A 124 0.69 -10.42 2.90
CA ARG A 124 0.28 -11.74 2.35
C ARG A 124 -0.54 -11.60 1.08
N ALA A 125 -1.46 -10.63 1.05
CA ALA A 125 -2.21 -10.31 -0.17
C ALA A 125 -1.27 -9.86 -1.31
N ALA A 126 -0.21 -9.11 -0.98
CA ALA A 126 0.81 -8.69 -1.95
C ALA A 126 1.79 -9.81 -2.35
N ALA A 127 1.95 -10.86 -1.55
CA ALA A 127 2.71 -12.05 -1.92
C ALA A 127 1.95 -12.96 -2.90
N GLY A 128 0.62 -12.94 -2.84
CA GLY A 128 -0.26 -13.72 -3.71
C GLY A 128 -0.81 -15.01 -3.09
N ASP A 129 -0.84 -15.11 -1.76
CA ASP A 129 -1.39 -16.26 -1.02
C ASP A 129 -2.93 -16.16 -0.81
N GLN A 130 -3.67 -15.77 -1.85
CA GLN A 130 -5.14 -15.78 -1.86
C GLN A 130 -5.67 -16.49 -3.11
#